data_AF-A0A3Q7ICK7-F1
#
_entry.id   AF-A0A3Q7ICK7-F1
#
_cell.length_a   1.000
_cell.length_b   1.000
_cell.length_c   1.000
_cell.angle_alpha   90.00
_cell.angle_beta   90.00
_cell.angle_gamma   90.00
#
_symmetry.space_group_name_H-M   'P 1'
#
loop_
_entity.id
_entity.type
_entity.pdbx_description
1 polymer ?
#
loop_
_entity_poly.entity_id
_entity_poly.type
_entity_poly.pdbx_seq_one_letter_code
_entity_poly.pdbx_strand_id
1 'polypeptide(L)'
;MSFGMFFAEGNNVTELVRVLIGTLPGNDITIIQSHMLKENNMLLLEESTIDEMRAFLIYGPIDLPIVTSITNGGDVTKVDIFPLGIIISPDGRFASERGNNGSEKDGSILTVAFQKLICTNNNPISQEQRMEAVTSVLNLLSSIVLHIKAALGCFD
;
A
#
# COMPACT_ATOMS: atom_id res chain seq x y z
N MET A 1 -14.13 0.59 4.82
CA MET A 1 -12.88 0.57 5.61
C MET A 1 -11.86 1.34 4.81
N SER A 2 -11.28 2.41 5.36
CA SER A 2 -10.16 3.10 4.68
C SER A 2 -8.92 2.25 4.86
N PHE A 3 -8.38 1.73 3.76
CA PHE A 3 -7.24 0.83 3.82
C PHE A 3 -5.92 1.57 4.11
N GLY A 4 -5.87 2.89 4.02
CA GLY A 4 -4.70 3.69 4.41
C GLY A 4 -4.23 3.47 5.85
N MET A 5 -5.08 2.90 6.72
CA MET A 5 -4.75 2.55 8.10
C MET A 5 -3.76 1.37 8.21
N PHE A 6 -3.70 0.46 7.23
CA PHE A 6 -2.79 -0.69 7.25
C PHE A 6 -1.32 -0.29 7.25
N PHE A 7 -1.04 0.84 6.60
CA PHE A 7 0.29 1.29 6.27
C PHE A 7 0.70 2.56 7.02
N ALA A 8 -0.26 3.24 7.64
CA ALA A 8 -0.03 4.22 8.68
C ALA A 8 0.14 3.58 10.07
N GLU A 9 0.52 2.30 10.16
CA GLU A 9 0.75 1.55 11.42
C GLU A 9 -0.36 1.74 12.48
N GLY A 10 -1.63 1.78 12.05
CA GLY A 10 -2.77 1.96 12.97
C GLY A 10 -3.00 3.40 13.46
N ASN A 11 -2.30 4.40 12.90
CA ASN A 11 -2.48 5.80 13.23
C ASN A 11 -3.65 6.43 12.48
N ASN A 12 -4.21 7.50 13.05
CA ASN A 12 -5.24 8.26 12.38
C ASN A 12 -4.70 8.85 11.07
N VAL A 13 -5.53 8.77 10.04
CA VAL A 13 -5.28 9.31 8.72
C VAL A 13 -6.39 10.31 8.37
N THR A 14 -6.06 11.35 7.62
CA THR A 14 -7.02 12.35 7.14
C THR A 14 -7.00 12.36 5.62
N GLU A 15 -8.13 12.05 5.00
CA GLU A 15 -8.31 12.19 3.56
C GLU A 15 -8.38 13.67 3.19
N LEU A 16 -7.53 14.10 2.25
CA LEU A 16 -7.49 15.47 1.76
C LEU A 16 -8.27 15.63 0.45
N VAL A 17 -8.12 14.65 -0.45
CA VAL A 17 -8.79 14.63 -1.76
C VAL A 17 -9.00 13.19 -2.21
N ARG A 18 -10.07 12.97 -2.97
CA ARG A 18 -10.40 11.71 -3.62
C ARG A 18 -10.82 11.96 -5.06
N VAL A 19 -10.26 11.18 -5.96
CA VAL A 19 -10.56 11.18 -7.39
C VAL A 19 -11.05 9.78 -7.75
N LEU A 20 -12.29 9.68 -8.20
CA LEU A 20 -12.85 8.40 -8.65
C LEU A 20 -12.24 8.02 -10.00
N ILE A 21 -11.92 6.75 -10.17
CA ILE A 21 -11.30 6.20 -11.38
C ILE A 21 -12.15 5.07 -11.91
N GLY A 22 -12.50 5.10 -13.19
CA GLY A 22 -13.36 4.07 -13.77
C GLY A 22 -14.80 4.12 -13.22
N THR A 23 -15.49 2.98 -13.28
CA THR A 23 -16.95 2.90 -13.07
C THR A 23 -17.37 2.11 -11.84
N LEU A 24 -16.44 1.35 -11.22
CA LEU A 24 -16.75 0.51 -10.07
C LEU A 24 -16.55 1.28 -8.76
N PRO A 25 -17.49 1.18 -7.80
CA PRO A 25 -17.30 1.71 -6.47
C PRO A 25 -16.06 1.07 -5.81
N GLY A 26 -15.13 1.90 -5.33
CA GLY A 26 -13.85 1.46 -4.74
C GLY A 26 -12.65 1.64 -5.66
N ASN A 27 -12.86 2.08 -6.91
CA ASN A 27 -11.78 2.50 -7.77
C ASN A 27 -11.54 4.01 -7.59
N ASP A 28 -10.47 4.36 -6.89
CA ASP A 28 -10.14 5.75 -6.60
C ASP A 28 -8.66 5.96 -6.31
N ILE A 29 -8.22 7.20 -6.55
CA ILE A 29 -6.97 7.73 -6.03
C ILE A 29 -7.31 8.73 -4.92
N THR A 30 -6.70 8.53 -3.75
CA THR A 30 -6.83 9.42 -2.60
C THR A 30 -5.47 9.99 -2.21
N ILE A 31 -5.48 11.25 -1.76
CA ILE A 31 -4.33 11.82 -1.06
C ILE A 31 -4.69 11.89 0.41
N ILE A 32 -3.86 11.27 1.23
CA ILE A 32 -4.07 11.08 2.64
C ILE A 32 -2.92 11.74 3.40
N GLN A 33 -3.26 12.47 4.45
CA GLN A 33 -2.30 12.96 5.43
C GLN A 33 -2.24 11.96 6.60
N SER A 34 -1.08 11.36 6.84
CA SER A 34 -0.84 10.48 7.98
C SER A 34 -0.37 11.26 9.20
N HIS A 35 -1.01 11.04 10.36
CA HIS A 35 -0.62 11.66 11.63
C HIS A 35 0.57 10.94 12.32
N MET A 36 1.15 9.92 11.71
CA MET A 36 2.42 9.32 12.16
C MET A 36 3.57 10.30 12.11
N LEU A 37 3.54 11.19 11.12
CA LEU A 37 4.61 12.07 10.75
C LEU A 37 4.29 13.48 11.22
N LYS A 38 4.00 13.67 12.52
CA LYS A 38 3.70 15.01 13.09
C LYS A 38 4.80 16.05 12.81
N GLU A 39 5.99 15.62 12.39
CA GLU A 39 7.10 16.48 11.99
C GLU A 39 7.45 16.44 10.49
N ASN A 40 6.92 15.51 9.68
CA ASN A 40 7.35 15.37 8.30
C ASN A 40 6.23 15.70 7.31
N ASN A 41 6.52 16.74 6.54
CA ASN A 41 5.93 17.22 5.30
C ASN A 41 5.71 16.11 4.24
N MET A 42 5.00 15.03 4.56
CA MET A 42 4.72 13.90 3.66
C MET A 42 3.23 13.58 3.62
N LEU A 43 2.77 13.23 2.43
CA LEU A 43 1.45 12.75 2.09
C LEU A 43 1.56 11.30 1.59
N LEU A 44 0.47 10.57 1.68
CA LEU A 44 0.32 9.26 1.06
C LEU A 44 -0.61 9.40 -0.14
N LEU A 45 -0.12 9.05 -1.33
CA LEU A 45 -0.96 8.80 -2.48
C LEU A 45 -1.42 7.35 -2.39
N GLU A 46 -2.71 7.10 -2.31
CA GLU A 46 -3.31 5.76 -2.26
C GLU A 46 -4.16 5.55 -3.52
N GLU A 47 -3.93 4.47 -4.23
CA GLU A 47 -4.73 3.98 -5.35
C GLU A 47 -5.39 2.67 -4.91
N SER A 48 -6.72 2.65 -4.95
CA SER A 48 -7.52 1.46 -4.76
C SER A 48 -8.23 1.11 -6.06
N THR A 49 -8.26 -0.17 -6.40
CA THR A 49 -9.01 -0.66 -7.55
C THR A 49 -9.51 -2.07 -7.26
N ILE A 50 -10.73 -2.33 -7.68
CA ILE A 50 -11.38 -3.62 -7.69
C ILE A 50 -11.91 -3.91 -9.09
N ASP A 51 -11.67 -5.12 -9.57
CA ASP A 51 -12.27 -5.68 -10.77
C ASP A 51 -12.73 -7.12 -10.51
N GLU A 52 -13.24 -7.80 -11.54
CA GLU A 52 -13.78 -9.16 -11.44
C GLU A 52 -12.73 -10.21 -11.07
N MET A 53 -11.45 -9.93 -11.30
CA MET A 53 -10.36 -10.88 -11.10
C MET A 53 -9.45 -10.51 -9.94
N ARG A 54 -9.34 -9.23 -9.57
CA ARG A 54 -8.36 -8.74 -8.62
C ARG A 54 -8.87 -7.52 -7.88
N ALA A 55 -8.43 -7.41 -6.63
CA ALA A 55 -8.47 -6.17 -5.87
C ALA A 55 -7.04 -5.78 -5.53
N PHE A 56 -6.68 -4.53 -5.76
CA PHE A 56 -5.39 -4.02 -5.34
C PHE A 56 -5.53 -2.70 -4.60
N LEU A 57 -4.53 -2.49 -3.75
CA LEU A 57 -4.35 -1.30 -2.97
C LEU A 57 -2.87 -0.98 -3.00
N ILE A 58 -2.55 0.12 -3.66
CA ILE A 58 -1.19 0.60 -3.85
C ILE A 58 -1.11 1.96 -3.20
N TYR A 59 0.00 2.26 -2.56
CA TYR A 59 0.25 3.58 -2.02
C TYR A 59 1.71 3.96 -2.17
N GLY A 60 1.97 5.25 -2.15
CA GLY A 60 3.30 5.82 -2.26
C GLY A 60 3.43 7.08 -1.41
N PRO A 61 4.49 7.20 -0.60
CA PRO A 61 4.78 8.45 0.08
C PRO A 61 5.19 9.53 -0.95
N ILE A 62 4.73 10.77 -0.73
CA ILE A 62 5.07 11.95 -1.53
C ILE A 62 5.33 13.14 -0.60
N ASP A 63 6.36 13.93 -0.87
CA ASP A 63 6.63 15.14 -0.09
C ASP A 63 5.62 16.26 -0.36
N LEU A 64 5.04 16.82 0.70
CA LEU A 64 4.13 17.96 0.66
C LEU A 64 4.73 19.20 -0.04
N PRO A 65 6.02 19.56 0.16
CA PRO A 65 6.68 20.62 -0.60
C PRO A 65 6.70 20.37 -2.10
N ILE A 66 6.88 19.11 -2.52
CA ILE A 66 6.86 18.72 -3.93
C ILE A 66 5.44 18.89 -4.48
N VAL A 67 4.42 18.40 -3.77
CA VAL A 67 3.01 18.58 -4.16
C VAL A 67 2.65 20.06 -4.24
N THR A 68 3.08 20.87 -3.27
CA THR A 68 2.85 22.32 -3.24
C THR A 68 3.55 23.04 -4.39
N SER A 69 4.76 22.59 -4.77
CA SER A 69 5.47 23.12 -5.93
C SER A 69 4.70 22.83 -7.22
N ILE A 70 4.21 21.60 -7.41
CA ILE A 70 3.43 21.19 -8.59
C ILE A 70 2.12 21.97 -8.68
N THR A 71 1.38 22.13 -7.58
CA THR A 71 0.11 22.89 -7.59
C THR A 71 0.30 24.36 -7.93
N ASN A 72 1.51 24.90 -7.73
CA ASN A 72 1.90 26.25 -8.13
C ASN A 72 2.53 26.32 -9.55
N GLY A 73 2.40 25.27 -10.37
CA GLY A 73 2.92 25.22 -11.74
C GLY A 73 4.38 24.79 -11.85
N GLY A 74 4.91 24.14 -10.82
CA GLY A 74 6.23 23.52 -10.83
C GLY A 74 6.32 22.27 -11.73
N ASP A 75 7.53 21.71 -11.81
CA ASP A 75 7.85 20.56 -12.66
C ASP A 75 7.43 19.23 -12.00
N VAL A 76 6.53 18.50 -12.67
CA VAL A 76 6.00 17.19 -12.22
C VAL A 76 6.99 16.04 -12.42
N THR A 77 8.06 16.22 -13.19
CA THR A 77 9.05 15.16 -13.44
C THR A 77 9.98 14.91 -12.25
N LYS A 78 9.92 15.77 -11.23
CA LYS A 78 10.77 15.71 -10.02
C LYS A 78 10.14 14.94 -8.86
N VAL A 79 8.99 14.30 -9.09
CA VAL A 79 8.31 13.52 -8.06
C VAL A 79 8.84 12.09 -8.10
N ASP A 80 9.52 11.70 -7.03
CA ASP A 80 9.84 10.31 -6.78
C ASP A 80 8.72 9.68 -5.94
N ILE A 81 8.06 8.66 -6.47
CA ILE A 81 7.05 7.86 -5.76
C ILE A 81 7.58 6.44 -5.66
N PHE A 82 7.59 5.88 -4.45
CA PHE A 82 8.02 4.51 -4.19
C PHE A 82 6.82 3.65 -3.83
N PRO A 83 6.30 2.84 -4.78
CA PRO A 83 5.09 2.06 -4.56
C PRO A 83 5.28 0.99 -3.49
N LEU A 84 4.29 0.87 -2.61
CA LEU A 84 4.07 -0.25 -1.71
C LEU A 84 2.60 -0.66 -1.84
N GLY A 85 2.30 -1.93 -1.75
CA GLY A 85 0.90 -2.33 -1.81
C GLY A 85 0.68 -3.82 -1.82
N ILE A 86 -0.60 -4.15 -2.02
CA ILE A 86 -1.09 -5.52 -2.04
C ILE A 86 -2.01 -5.76 -3.24
N ILE A 87 -2.05 -7.01 -3.67
CA ILE A 87 -3.00 -7.54 -4.65
C ILE A 87 -3.62 -8.79 -4.04
N ILE A 88 -4.95 -8.85 -4.05
CA ILE A 88 -5.74 -10.03 -3.73
C ILE A 88 -6.29 -10.56 -5.05
N SER A 89 -6.05 -11.84 -5.32
CA SER A 89 -6.50 -12.52 -6.53
C SER A 89 -7.00 -13.93 -6.19
N PRO A 90 -7.91 -14.52 -6.99
CA PRO A 90 -8.32 -15.90 -6.80
C PRO A 90 -7.12 -16.82 -6.95
N ASP A 91 -7.09 -17.91 -6.18
CA ASP A 91 -6.01 -18.90 -6.24
C ASP A 91 -6.07 -19.82 -7.48
N GLY A 92 -6.98 -19.52 -8.41
CA GLY A 92 -7.16 -20.24 -9.66
C GLY A 92 -7.82 -21.60 -9.50
N ARG A 93 -8.21 -21.99 -8.27
CA ARG A 93 -9.04 -23.18 -8.01
C ARG A 93 -10.50 -22.84 -8.31
N PHE A 94 -10.78 -22.37 -9.51
CA PHE A 94 -12.16 -22.30 -9.98
C PHE A 94 -12.68 -23.73 -9.93
N ALA A 95 -13.73 -23.95 -9.12
CA ALA A 95 -14.40 -25.23 -9.00
C ALA A 95 -14.59 -25.82 -10.40
N SER A 96 -13.76 -26.82 -10.73
CA SER A 96 -13.90 -27.58 -11.95
C SER A 96 -15.31 -28.12 -11.93
N GLU A 97 -16.10 -27.80 -12.95
CA GLU A 97 -17.44 -28.35 -13.14
C GLU A 97 -17.38 -29.88 -13.06
N ARG A 98 -17.63 -30.47 -11.87
CA ARG A 98 -18.21 -31.81 -11.71
C ARG A 98 -18.36 -32.21 -10.26
N GLY A 99 -19.63 -32.16 -9.84
CA GLY A 99 -20.17 -33.13 -8.90
C GLY A 99 -20.29 -32.61 -7.48
N ASN A 100 -21.55 -32.39 -7.08
CA ASN A 100 -22.05 -32.60 -5.72
C ASN A 100 -21.05 -33.27 -4.78
N ASN A 101 -20.39 -32.48 -3.93
CA ASN A 101 -20.30 -32.68 -2.49
C ASN A 101 -19.60 -31.45 -1.89
N GLY A 102 -20.26 -30.81 -0.92
CA GLY A 102 -20.01 -29.43 -0.53
C GLY A 102 -18.60 -29.07 -0.04
N SER A 103 -18.36 -27.75 -0.04
CA SER A 103 -17.34 -27.01 0.70
C SER A 103 -15.89 -27.01 0.19
N GLU A 104 -15.65 -27.08 -1.11
CA GLU A 104 -14.38 -26.52 -1.61
C GLU A 104 -14.45 -24.99 -1.47
N LYS A 105 -13.74 -24.46 -0.48
CA LYS A 105 -13.59 -23.02 -0.26
C LYS A 105 -12.68 -22.48 -1.35
N ASP A 106 -13.20 -21.62 -2.21
CA ASP A 106 -12.36 -20.80 -3.10
C ASP A 106 -11.32 -20.06 -2.24
N GLY A 107 -10.05 -20.25 -2.58
CA GLY A 107 -8.93 -19.60 -1.91
C GLY A 107 -8.58 -18.27 -2.57
N SER A 108 -7.70 -17.50 -1.94
CA SER A 108 -7.14 -16.29 -2.51
C SER A 108 -5.64 -16.23 -2.31
N ILE A 109 -4.95 -15.67 -3.29
CA ILE A 109 -3.52 -15.36 -3.24
C ILE A 109 -3.38 -13.88 -2.89
N LEU A 110 -2.69 -13.62 -1.78
CA LEU A 110 -2.23 -12.29 -1.39
C LEU A 110 -0.81 -12.08 -1.90
N THR A 111 -0.63 -11.12 -2.79
CA THR A 111 0.68 -10.65 -3.24
C THR A 111 0.99 -9.33 -2.55
N VAL A 112 2.19 -9.18 -2.00
CA VAL A 112 2.68 -7.95 -1.37
C VAL A 112 3.91 -7.49 -2.12
N ALA A 113 3.98 -6.20 -2.48
CA ALA A 113 5.12 -5.62 -3.20
C ALA A 113 5.55 -4.31 -2.55
N PHE A 114 6.86 -4.10 -2.42
CA PHE A 114 7.44 -2.91 -1.78
C PHE A 114 8.69 -2.38 -2.45
N GLN A 115 8.79 -1.06 -2.53
CA GLN A 115 10.02 -0.34 -2.82
C GLN A 115 10.35 0.66 -1.71
N LYS A 116 11.58 0.61 -1.18
CA LYS A 116 12.13 1.62 -0.25
C LYS A 116 13.43 2.16 -0.82
N LEU A 117 13.53 3.47 -0.94
CA LEU A 117 14.80 4.13 -1.20
C LEU A 117 15.46 4.49 0.13
N ILE A 118 16.75 4.16 0.26
CA ILE A 118 17.57 4.49 1.43
C ILE A 118 18.75 5.32 0.94
N CYS A 119 18.75 6.60 1.30
CA CYS A 119 19.82 7.53 0.98
C CYS A 119 20.60 7.87 2.26
N THR A 120 21.92 7.97 2.14
CA THR A 120 22.77 8.52 3.20
C THR A 120 23.53 9.72 2.64
N ASN A 121 23.84 10.70 3.49
CA ASN A 121 24.55 11.92 3.08
C ASN A 121 25.95 11.57 2.55
N ASN A 122 26.09 11.51 1.22
CA ASN A 122 27.32 11.39 0.43
C ASN A 122 28.31 10.27 0.80
N ASN A 123 27.97 9.40 1.76
CA ASN A 123 28.81 8.29 2.20
C ASN A 123 28.25 6.96 1.70
N PRO A 124 29.12 5.98 1.36
CA PRO A 124 28.68 4.65 1.02
C PRO A 124 27.97 4.01 2.22
N ILE A 125 26.86 3.31 1.96
CA ILE A 125 26.08 2.62 2.98
C ILE A 125 26.97 1.56 3.65
N SER A 126 27.10 1.62 4.98
CA SER A 126 27.85 0.62 5.74
C SER A 126 27.14 -0.73 5.74
N GLN A 127 27.86 -1.83 6.01
CA GLN A 127 27.23 -3.16 6.14
C GLN A 127 26.19 -3.20 7.26
N GLU A 128 26.40 -2.47 8.35
CA GLU A 128 25.48 -2.38 9.48
C GLU A 128 24.17 -1.68 9.08
N GLN A 129 24.26 -0.54 8.39
CA GLN A 129 23.09 0.18 7.86
C GLN A 129 22.29 -0.65 6.87
N ARG A 130 22.97 -1.48 6.06
CA ARG A 130 22.28 -2.44 5.17
C ARG A 130 21.50 -3.48 5.95
N MET A 131 22.05 -4.02 7.03
CA MET A 131 21.37 -5.00 7.86
C MET A 131 20.18 -4.39 8.61
N GLU A 132 20.33 -3.17 9.12
CA GLU A 132 19.24 -2.40 9.74
C GLU A 132 18.10 -2.14 8.75
N ALA A 133 18.44 -1.72 7.53
CA ALA A 133 17.49 -1.53 6.45
C ALA A 133 16.69 -2.80 6.13
N VAL A 134 17.38 -3.94 5.96
CA VAL A 134 16.72 -5.23 5.69
C VAL A 134 15.78 -5.60 6.84
N THR A 135 16.22 -5.42 8.08
CA THR A 135 15.41 -5.70 9.28
C THR A 135 14.16 -4.81 9.31
N SER A 136 14.31 -3.52 9.01
CA SER A 136 13.18 -2.57 8.90
C SER A 136 12.17 -3.01 7.84
N VAL A 137 12.63 -3.48 6.66
CA VAL A 137 11.74 -3.99 5.61
C VAL A 137 10.99 -5.24 6.07
N LEU A 138 11.68 -6.20 6.70
CA LEU A 138 11.06 -7.45 7.17
C LEU A 138 10.03 -7.20 8.28
N ASN A 139 10.31 -6.27 9.19
CA ASN A 139 9.38 -5.89 10.25
C ASN A 139 8.12 -5.23 9.67
N LEU A 140 8.30 -4.32 8.71
CA LEU A 140 7.17 -3.67 8.02
C LEU A 140 6.31 -4.70 7.28
N LEU A 141 6.92 -5.59 6.50
CA LEU A 141 6.20 -6.67 5.81
C LEU A 141 5.42 -7.56 6.78
N SER A 142 6.04 -7.92 7.90
CA SER A 142 5.39 -8.72 8.94
C SER A 142 4.19 -7.99 9.55
N SER A 143 4.33 -6.69 9.85
CA SER A 143 3.24 -5.86 10.38
C SER A 143 2.08 -5.75 9.39
N ILE A 144 2.36 -5.54 8.10
CA ILE A 144 1.36 -5.48 7.03
C ILE A 144 0.58 -6.80 6.96
N VAL A 145 1.27 -7.94 6.93
CA VAL A 145 0.63 -9.26 6.90
C VAL A 145 -0.26 -9.47 8.13
N LEU A 146 0.21 -9.09 9.32
CA LEU A 146 -0.58 -9.20 10.55
C LEU A 146 -1.84 -8.33 10.51
N HIS A 147 -1.74 -7.08 10.06
CA HIS A 147 -2.91 -6.22 9.96
C HIS A 147 -3.91 -6.72 8.91
N ILE A 148 -3.44 -7.23 7.77
CA ILE A 148 -4.31 -7.85 6.76
C ILE A 148 -5.02 -9.07 7.34
N LYS A 149 -4.28 -9.98 7.99
CA LYS A 149 -4.87 -11.14 8.68
C LYS A 149 -5.95 -10.72 9.68
N ALA A 150 -5.67 -9.71 10.51
CA ALA A 150 -6.63 -9.19 11.48
C ALA A 150 -7.90 -8.62 10.82
N ALA A 151 -7.74 -7.86 9.73
CA ALA A 151 -8.88 -7.30 8.99
C ALA A 151 -9.72 -8.36 8.27
N LEU A 152 -9.10 -9.45 7.83
CA LEU A 152 -9.78 -10.59 7.22
C LEU A 152 -10.34 -11.58 8.27
N GLY A 153 -10.05 -11.37 9.56
CA GLY A 153 -10.46 -12.29 10.63
C GLY A 153 -9.75 -13.65 10.57
N CYS A 154 -8.59 -13.72 9.92
CA CYS A 154 -7.76 -14.92 9.87
C CYS A 154 -6.81 -14.92 11.07
N PHE A 155 -7.16 -15.68 12.11
CA PHE A 155 -6.29 -15.92 13.26
C PHE A 155 -5.65 -17.30 13.09
N ASP A 156 -4.32 -17.37 13.23
CA ASP A 156 -3.57 -18.63 13.17
C ASP A 156 -3.90 -19.55 14.35
#